data_AF-A0AAW9F7M7-F1
#
_entry.id   AF-A0AAW9F7M7-F1
#
_cell.length_a   1.000
_cell.length_b   1.000
_cell.length_c   1.000
_cell.angle_alpha   90.00
_cell.angle_beta   90.00
_cell.angle_gamma   90.00
#
_symmetry.space_group_name_H-M   'P 1'
#
loop_
_entity.id
_entity.type
_entity.pdbx_description
1 polymer ?
#
loop_
_entity_poly.entity_id
_entity_poly.type
_entity_poly.pdbx_seq_one_letter_code
_entity_poly.pdbx_strand_id
1 'polypeptide(L)'
;MKPSYGTSKRYLWGSFWAAWGAIFLLLFGALAGSREAVDIAPMAIPALLTLIAAMLGLHRHYGSKDFEATAIAETLPPSTSPYNAQDDPTGPEAQR
;
A
#
# COMPACT_ATOMS: atom_id res chain seq x y z
N MET A 1 -15.22 -3.92 -21.51
CA MET A 1 -14.43 -2.95 -20.70
C MET A 1 -13.91 -3.67 -19.49
N LYS A 2 -12.59 -3.70 -19.27
CA LYS A 2 -12.00 -4.36 -18.09
C LYS A 2 -11.95 -3.31 -16.96
N PRO A 3 -12.56 -3.54 -15.80
CA PRO A 3 -12.56 -2.55 -14.73
C PRO A 3 -11.13 -2.33 -14.23
N SER A 4 -10.68 -1.07 -14.30
CA SER A 4 -9.39 -0.64 -13.76
C SER A 4 -9.53 -0.37 -12.27
N TYR A 5 -9.42 -1.42 -11.46
CA TYR A 5 -9.36 -1.29 -10.01
C TYR A 5 -7.95 -0.84 -9.61
N GLY A 6 -7.73 0.47 -9.59
CA GLY A 6 -6.51 1.07 -9.08
C GLY A 6 -6.87 2.18 -8.10
N THR A 7 -6.57 2.00 -6.82
CA THR A 7 -6.45 3.14 -5.92
C THR A 7 -5.27 3.97 -6.43
N SER A 8 -5.54 5.22 -6.85
CA SER A 8 -4.49 6.05 -7.40
C SER A 8 -3.40 6.27 -6.34
N LYS A 9 -2.13 6.07 -6.73
CA LYS A 9 -0.95 6.29 -5.88
C LYS A 9 -0.97 7.66 -5.18
N ARG A 10 -1.62 8.65 -5.80
CA ARG A 10 -1.82 10.00 -5.24
C ARG A 10 -2.73 10.01 -4.01
N TYR A 11 -3.80 9.21 -4.01
CA TYR A 11 -4.70 9.10 -2.85
C TYR A 11 -4.00 8.43 -1.66
N LEU A 12 -3.21 7.40 -1.92
CA LEU A 12 -2.39 6.72 -0.90
C LEU A 12 -1.39 7.68 -0.25
N TRP A 13 -0.70 8.49 -1.06
CA TRP A 13 0.20 9.52 -0.55
C TRP A 13 -0.56 10.64 0.17
N GLY A 14 -1.69 11.09 -0.38
CA GLY A 14 -2.52 12.13 0.23
C GLY A 14 -3.05 11.73 1.60
N SER A 15 -3.56 10.51 1.77
CA SER A 15 -4.05 10.01 3.06
C SER A 15 -2.93 9.85 4.09
N PHE A 16 -1.73 9.41 3.67
CA PHE A 16 -0.57 9.30 4.53
C PHE A 16 -0.15 10.66 5.11
N TRP A 17 -0.03 11.68 4.25
CA TRP A 17 0.32 13.03 4.70
C TRP A 17 -0.81 13.70 5.50
N ALA A 18 -2.08 13.47 5.12
CA ALA A 18 -3.21 13.97 5.88
C ALA A 18 -3.23 13.42 7.31
N ALA A 19 -2.87 12.14 7.51
CA ALA A 19 -2.79 11.56 8.84
C ALA A 19 -1.72 12.24 9.72
N TRP A 20 -0.52 12.46 9.17
CA TRP A 20 0.52 13.25 9.86
C TRP A 20 0.06 14.68 10.13
N GLY A 21 -0.57 15.34 9.15
CA GLY A 21 -1.12 16.69 9.29
C GLY A 21 -2.13 16.79 10.42
N ALA A 22 -3.03 15.80 10.55
CA ALA A 22 -4.00 15.74 11.65
C ALA A 22 -3.32 15.59 13.03
N ILE A 23 -2.26 14.77 13.13
CA ILE A 23 -1.47 14.65 14.36
C ILE A 23 -0.83 16.01 14.71
N PHE A 24 -0.20 16.67 13.75
CA PHE A 24 0.43 17.98 13.99
C PHE A 24 -0.60 19.06 14.35
N LEU A 25 -1.80 19.02 13.76
CA LEU A 25 -2.88 19.93 14.10
C LEU A 25 -3.33 19.75 15.56
N LEU A 26 -3.46 18.51 16.03
CA LEU A 26 -3.78 18.21 17.43
C LEU A 26 -2.67 18.68 18.37
N LEU A 27 -1.41 18.43 18.02
CA LEU A 27 -0.26 18.91 18.80
C LEU A 27 -0.24 20.44 18.89
N PHE A 28 -0.45 21.13 17.77
CA PHE A 28 -0.49 22.59 17.75
C PHE A 28 -1.67 23.14 18.57
N GLY A 29 -2.85 22.53 18.44
CA GLY A 29 -4.03 22.88 19.24
C GLY A 29 -3.76 22.72 20.74
N ALA A 30 -3.15 21.62 21.15
CA ALA A 30 -2.77 21.38 22.54
C ALA A 30 -1.74 22.41 23.04
N LEU A 31 -0.72 22.74 22.25
CA LEU A 31 0.28 23.77 22.59
C LEU A 31 -0.32 25.18 22.66
N ALA A 32 -1.35 25.45 21.86
CA ALA A 32 -2.12 26.69 21.91
C ALA A 32 -3.12 26.74 23.08
N GLY A 33 -3.19 25.69 23.90
CA GLY A 33 -4.07 25.61 25.08
C GLY A 33 -5.50 25.18 24.78
N SER A 34 -5.81 24.65 23.58
CA SER A 34 -7.14 24.09 23.30
C SER A 34 -7.35 22.81 24.09
N ARG A 35 -8.39 22.83 24.93
CA ARG A 35 -8.79 21.66 25.72
C ARG A 35 -9.40 20.58 24.84
N GLU A 36 -10.14 20.98 23.83
CA GLU A 36 -10.79 20.10 22.86
C GLU A 36 -9.77 19.26 22.09
N ALA A 37 -8.63 19.87 21.73
CA ALA A 37 -7.52 19.17 21.07
C ALA A 37 -6.90 18.11 21.99
N VAL A 38 -6.75 18.41 23.29
CA VAL A 38 -6.24 17.47 24.30
C VAL A 38 -7.25 16.35 24.56
N ASP A 39 -8.54 16.66 24.64
CA ASP A 39 -9.60 15.70 24.97
C ASP A 39 -9.79 14.65 23.87
N ILE A 40 -9.63 15.03 22.60
CA ILE A 40 -9.76 14.09 21.47
C ILE A 40 -8.49 13.30 21.16
N ALA A 41 -7.32 13.82 21.54
CA ALA A 41 -6.02 13.22 21.22
C ALA A 41 -5.84 11.75 21.66
N PRO A 42 -6.29 11.31 22.85
CA PRO A 42 -6.15 9.91 23.28
C PRO A 42 -6.85 8.91 22.37
N MET A 43 -7.92 9.33 21.68
CA MET A 43 -8.62 8.49 20.70
C MET A 43 -8.04 8.68 19.29
N ALA A 44 -7.82 9.91 18.88
CA ALA A 44 -7.43 10.23 17.51
C ALA A 44 -5.99 9.79 17.19
N ILE A 45 -5.03 10.03 18.09
CA ILE A 45 -3.62 9.74 17.83
C ILE A 45 -3.38 8.24 17.59
N PRO A 46 -3.87 7.30 18.42
CA PRO A 46 -3.70 5.87 18.16
C PRO A 46 -4.33 5.43 16.84
N ALA A 47 -5.51 5.95 16.51
CA ALA A 47 -6.19 5.63 15.25
C ALA A 47 -5.39 6.11 14.02
N LEU A 48 -4.86 7.35 14.08
CA LEU A 48 -4.03 7.92 13.02
C LEU A 48 -2.71 7.16 12.85
N LEU A 49 -2.05 6.79 13.95
CA LEU A 49 -0.83 5.97 13.91
C LEU A 49 -1.11 4.57 13.35
N THR A 50 -2.25 3.97 13.70
CA THR A 50 -2.67 2.67 13.14
C THR A 50 -2.87 2.77 11.63
N LEU A 51 -3.50 3.84 11.15
CA LEU A 51 -3.68 4.10 9.72
C LEU A 51 -2.35 4.27 8.99
N ILE A 52 -1.42 5.03 9.57
CA ILE A 52 -0.06 5.23 9.03
C ILE A 52 0.68 3.89 8.96
N ALA A 53 0.63 3.10 10.03
CA ALA A 53 1.27 1.78 10.09
C ALA A 53 0.66 0.81 9.08
N ALA A 54 -0.66 0.82 8.91
CA ALA A 54 -1.35 0.01 7.91
C ALA A 54 -0.88 0.37 6.48
N MET A 55 -0.78 1.67 6.16
CA MET A 55 -0.29 2.12 4.84
C MET A 55 1.18 1.76 4.60
N LEU A 56 2.04 1.91 5.61
CA LEU A 56 3.46 1.56 5.50
C LEU A 56 3.66 0.05 5.40
N GLY A 57 2.89 -0.72 6.17
CA GLY A 57 2.86 -2.18 6.15
C GLY A 57 2.41 -2.72 4.80
N LEU A 58 1.36 -2.12 4.21
CA LEU A 58 0.90 -2.45 2.87
C LEU A 58 2.04 -2.24 1.86
N HIS A 59 2.67 -1.07 1.88
CA HIS A 59 3.78 -0.79 0.97
C HIS A 59 4.93 -1.80 1.09
N ARG A 60 5.33 -2.14 2.32
CA ARG A 60 6.39 -3.12 2.57
C ARG A 60 6.00 -4.53 2.13
N HIS A 61 4.76 -4.95 2.40
CA HIS A 61 4.29 -6.29 2.06
C HIS A 61 4.19 -6.48 0.54
N TYR A 62 3.51 -5.56 -0.16
CA TYR A 62 3.37 -5.64 -1.62
C TYR A 62 4.73 -5.45 -2.32
N GLY A 63 5.60 -4.56 -1.82
CA GLY A 63 6.95 -4.40 -2.37
C GLY A 63 7.79 -5.69 -2.31
N SER A 64 7.69 -6.47 -1.22
CA SER A 64 8.37 -7.77 -1.15
C SER A 64 7.81 -8.81 -2.12
N LYS A 65 6.49 -8.81 -2.36
CA LYS A 65 5.86 -9.75 -3.31
C LYS A 65 6.19 -9.40 -4.76
N ASP A 66 6.27 -8.12 -5.10
CA ASP A 66 6.68 -7.68 -6.43
C ASP A 66 8.15 -8.07 -6.71
N PHE A 67 9.01 -7.97 -5.69
CA PHE A 67 10.41 -8.42 -5.79
C PHE A 67 10.51 -9.94 -5.93
N GLU A 68 9.76 -10.71 -5.12
CA GLU A 68 9.65 -12.16 -5.24
C GLU A 68 9.18 -12.58 -6.64
N ALA A 69 8.13 -11.95 -7.16
CA ALA A 69 7.60 -12.22 -8.50
C ALA A 69 8.65 -11.91 -9.60
N THR A 70 9.41 -10.83 -9.44
CA THR A 70 10.50 -10.47 -10.36
C THR A 70 11.62 -11.51 -10.32
N ALA A 71 12.03 -11.95 -9.12
CA ALA A 71 13.06 -12.97 -8.95
C ALA A 71 12.63 -14.33 -9.56
N ILE A 72 11.36 -14.72 -9.39
CA ILE A 72 10.79 -15.93 -10.01
C ILE A 72 10.81 -15.80 -11.54
N ALA A 73 10.37 -14.65 -12.07
CA ALA A 73 10.36 -14.40 -13.51
C ALA A 73 11.77 -14.45 -14.11
N GLU A 74 12.79 -13.99 -13.38
CA GLU A 74 14.20 -14.02 -13.82
C GLU A 74 14.79 -15.44 -13.84
N THR A 75 14.29 -16.35 -13.00
CA THR A 75 14.69 -17.77 -13.02
C THR A 75 13.99 -18.62 -14.10
N LEU A 76 12.89 -18.13 -14.68
CA LEU A 76 12.18 -18.83 -15.75
C LEU A 76 12.85 -18.54 -17.10
N PRO A 77 13.10 -19.55 -17.96
CA PRO A 77 13.61 -19.29 -19.30
C PRO A 77 12.62 -18.41 -20.08
N PRO A 78 13.10 -17.50 -20.94
CA PRO A 78 12.24 -16.61 -21.70
C PRO A 78 11.26 -17.44 -22.55
N SER A 79 9.98 -17.14 -22.40
CA SER A 79 8.90 -17.75 -23.19
C SER A 79 9.15 -17.50 -24.68
N THR A 80 9.17 -18.56 -25.48
CA THR A 80 9.13 -18.46 -26.96
C THR A 80 7.72 -18.15 -27.48
N SER A 81 6.73 -18.21 -26.58
CA SER A 81 5.33 -17.92 -26.85
C SER A 81 5.06 -16.42 -26.67
N PRO A 82 4.18 -15.79 -27.47
CA PRO A 82 3.82 -14.38 -27.30
C PRO A 82 3.06 -14.09 -25.99
N TYR A 83 2.77 -15.13 -25.19
CA TYR A 83 2.17 -15.02 -23.85
C TYR A 83 3.25 -15.03 -22.75
N ASN A 84 2.90 -14.47 -21.59
CA ASN A 84 3.71 -14.62 -20.38
C ASN A 84 3.87 -16.11 -20.05
N ALA A 85 5.04 -16.50 -19.53
CA ALA A 85 5.34 -17.91 -19.21
C ALA A 85 4.30 -18.54 -18.26
N GLN A 86 3.71 -17.77 -17.34
CA GLN A 86 2.62 -18.21 -16.47
C GLN A 86 1.28 -18.46 -17.19
N ASP A 87 1.03 -17.75 -18.29
CA ASP A 87 -0.25 -17.75 -19.00
C ASP A 87 -0.16 -18.50 -20.35
N ASP A 88 0.95 -19.21 -20.59
CA ASP A 88 1.19 -19.90 -21.86
C ASP A 88 0.30 -21.15 -21.94
N PRO A 89 -0.67 -21.20 -22.88
CA PRO A 89 -1.54 -22.36 -23.04
C PRO A 89 -0.79 -23.61 -23.53
N THR A 90 0.49 -23.49 -23.91
CA THR A 90 1.34 -24.61 -24.33
C THR A 90 2.30 -25.10 -23.24
N GLY A 91 2.26 -24.49 -22.05
CA GLY A 91 3.10 -24.86 -20.91
C GLY A 91 2.83 -26.28 -20.39
N PRO A 92 3.75 -26.83 -19.57
CA PRO A 92 3.71 -28.22 -19.11
C PRO A 92 2.46 -28.60 -18.30
N GLU A 93 1.71 -27.61 -17.78
CA GLU A 93 0.45 -27.83 -17.06
C GLU A 93 -0.75 -28.08 -18.00
N ALA A 94 -0.71 -27.58 -19.24
CA ALA A 94 -1.80 -27.74 -20.21
C ALA A 94 -1.80 -29.11 -20.91
N GLN A 95 -0.76 -29.93 -20.70
CA GLN A 95 -0.60 -31.26 -21.30
C GLN A 95 -1.00 -32.42 -20.36
N ARG A 96 -1.60 -32.14 -19.20
CA ARG A 96 -2.13 -33.16 -18.28
C ARG A 96 -3.64 -33.34 -18.40
#